data_AF-A0A957YZY6-F1
#
_entry.id   AF-A0A957YZY6-F1
#
_cell.length_a   1.000
_cell.length_b   1.000
_cell.length_c   1.000
_cell.angle_alpha   90.00
_cell.angle_beta   90.00
_cell.angle_gamma   90.00
#
_symmetry.space_group_name_H-M   'P 1'
#
loop_
_entity.id
_entity.type
_entity.pdbx_description
1 polymer ?
#
loop_
_entity_poly.entity_id
_entity_poly.type
_entity_poly.pdbx_seq_one_letter_code
_entity_poly.pdbx_strand_id
1 'polypeptide(L)' 'MSNQSISKRPFGSTGFQVTPICVGGAPLGDMPETFAYSAPEDQALATVRATFASPINFLDTAAI' A
#
# COMPACT_ATOMS: atom_id res chain seq x y z
N MET A 1 -1.31 11.84 23.34
CA MET A 1 -1.89 10.49 23.22
C MET A 1 -1.32 9.87 21.96
N SER A 2 -0.50 8.81 22.06
CA SER A 2 0.01 8.12 20.88
C SER A 2 -1.15 7.39 20.22
N ASN A 3 -1.44 7.71 18.96
CA ASN A 3 -2.48 7.05 18.19
C ASN A 3 -2.09 5.58 17.98
N GLN A 4 -2.59 4.67 18.85
CA GLN A 4 -2.23 3.25 18.86
C GLN A 4 -2.55 2.52 17.55
N SER A 5 -3.39 3.10 16.67
CA SER A 5 -3.93 2.42 15.49
C SER A 5 -2.89 2.04 14.43
N ILE A 6 -1.71 2.68 14.42
CA ILE A 6 -0.67 2.47 13.39
C ILE A 6 0.65 1.90 13.96
N SER A 7 0.69 1.52 15.23
CA SER A 7 1.91 0.95 15.84
C SER A 7 2.40 -0.25 15.04
N LYS A 8 3.68 -0.22 14.62
CA LYS A 8 4.26 -1.26 13.79
C LYS A 8 4.29 -2.62 14.51
N ARG A 9 4.16 -3.70 13.76
CA ARG A 9 4.13 -5.09 14.21
C ARG A 9 5.18 -5.91 13.44
N PRO A 10 5.74 -6.98 14.02
CA PRO A 10 6.65 -7.88 13.31
C PRO A 10 5.98 -8.47 12.07
N PHE A 11 6.70 -8.48 10.94
CA PHE A 11 6.23 -9.09 9.71
C PHE A 11 6.74 -10.53 9.57
N GLY A 12 5.98 -11.48 10.12
CA GLY A 12 6.38 -12.90 10.12
C GLY A 12 7.77 -13.11 10.71
N SER A 13 8.59 -13.92 10.05
CA SER A 13 9.99 -14.20 10.42
C SER A 13 11.01 -13.30 9.73
N THR A 14 10.59 -12.23 9.03
CA THR A 14 11.48 -11.42 8.19
C THR A 14 12.40 -10.47 8.95
N GLY A 15 12.12 -10.21 10.23
CA GLY A 15 12.81 -9.19 11.01
C GLY A 15 12.35 -7.75 10.74
N PHE A 16 11.45 -7.53 9.77
CA PHE A 16 10.86 -6.23 9.50
C PHE A 16 9.71 -5.89 10.45
N GLN A 17 9.49 -4.59 10.65
CA GLN A 17 8.32 -4.07 11.36
C GLN A 17 7.45 -3.26 10.40
N VAL A 18 6.17 -3.64 10.29
CA VAL A 18 5.21 -3.05 9.36
C VAL A 18 3.99 -2.49 10.08
N THR A 19 3.35 -1.47 9.52
CA THR A 19 2.04 -1.02 10.00
C THR A 19 1.01 -2.16 9.90
N PRO A 20 0.00 -2.20 10.79
CA PRO A 20 -1.02 -3.25 10.77
C PRO A 20 -2.02 -3.12 9.61
N ILE A 21 -1.84 -2.09 8.76
CA ILE A 21 -2.54 -1.86 7.51
C ILE A 21 -1.52 -1.95 6.38
N CYS A 22 -1.87 -2.69 5.33
CA CYS A 22 -1.13 -2.81 4.08
C CYS A 22 -1.97 -2.22 2.94
N VAL A 23 -1.32 -1.48 2.05
CA VAL A 23 -1.97 -0.98 0.82
C VAL A 23 -1.78 -1.99 -0.30
N GLY A 24 -2.87 -2.49 -0.86
CA GLY A 24 -2.84 -3.39 -2.02
C GLY A 24 -2.62 -2.63 -3.33
N GLY A 25 -1.69 -3.11 -4.14
CA GLY A 25 -1.27 -2.47 -5.39
C GLY A 25 -1.96 -2.96 -6.66
N ALA A 26 -2.90 -3.92 -6.57
CA ALA A 26 -3.47 -4.59 -7.75
C ALA A 26 -4.03 -3.63 -8.83
N PRO A 27 -4.75 -2.55 -8.49
CA PRO A 27 -5.29 -1.64 -9.50
C PRO A 27 -4.26 -0.64 -10.06
N LEU A 28 -3.07 -0.51 -9.47
CA LEU A 28 -2.10 0.54 -9.82
C LEU A 28 -1.48 0.39 -11.21
N GLY A 29 -1.66 -0.77 -11.86
CA GLY A 29 -1.21 -1.04 -13.23
C GLY A 29 -2.22 -0.70 -14.32
N ASP A 30 -3.31 0.01 -13.98
CA ASP A 30 -4.40 0.41 -14.89
C ASP A 30 -5.03 -0.74 -15.68
N MET A 31 -5.80 -1.59 -14.99
CA MET A 31 -6.51 -2.74 -15.58
C MET A 31 -8.03 -2.59 -15.47
N PRO A 32 -8.65 -1.65 -16.20
CA PRO A 32 -10.08 -1.34 -16.07
C PRO A 32 -11.00 -2.52 -16.41
N GLU A 33 -10.57 -3.44 -17.27
CA GLU A 33 -11.33 -4.67 -17.59
C GLU A 33 -11.42 -5.62 -16.38
N THR A 34 -10.43 -5.56 -15.49
CA THR A 34 -10.34 -6.42 -14.29
C THR A 34 -10.97 -5.74 -13.07
N PHE A 35 -10.75 -4.42 -12.91
CA PHE A 35 -11.15 -3.70 -11.70
C PHE A 35 -12.35 -2.77 -11.88
N ALA A 36 -12.95 -2.69 -13.08
CA ALA A 36 -14.10 -1.85 -13.41
C ALA A 36 -13.88 -0.32 -13.25
N TYR A 37 -12.63 0.12 -13.07
CA TYR A 37 -12.22 1.51 -13.11
C TYR A 37 -10.77 1.62 -13.58
N SER A 38 -10.42 2.77 -14.16
CA SER A 38 -9.05 3.09 -14.55
C SER A 38 -8.29 3.73 -13.40
N ALA A 39 -7.01 3.41 -13.28
CA ALA A 39 -6.07 4.06 -12.39
C ALA A 39 -4.89 4.61 -13.23
N PRO A 40 -5.05 5.79 -13.86
CA PRO A 40 -4.01 6.37 -14.70
C PRO A 40 -2.68 6.50 -13.95
N GLU A 41 -1.56 6.41 -14.66
CA GLU A 41 -0.22 6.39 -14.08
C GLU A 41 0.02 7.52 -13.06
N ASP A 42 -0.37 8.76 -13.39
CA ASP A 42 -0.23 9.91 -12.49
C ASP A 42 -0.97 9.72 -11.16
N GLN A 43 -2.18 9.14 -11.21
CA GLN A 43 -2.96 8.83 -10.01
C GLN A 43 -2.33 7.67 -9.24
N ALA A 44 -1.90 6.60 -9.92
CA ALA A 44 -1.22 5.47 -9.30
C ALA A 44 0.05 5.93 -8.54
N LEU A 45 0.88 6.74 -9.19
CA LEU A 45 2.07 7.33 -8.59
C LEU A 45 1.74 8.25 -7.42
N ALA A 46 0.69 9.07 -7.54
CA ALA A 46 0.22 9.91 -6.44
C ALA A 46 -0.22 9.08 -5.23
N THR A 47 -0.94 7.97 -5.44
CA THR A 47 -1.38 7.05 -4.39
C THR A 47 -0.21 6.36 -3.68
N VAL A 48 0.78 5.88 -4.43
CA VAL A 48 1.98 5.24 -3.84
C VAL A 48 2.77 6.25 -3.00
N ARG A 49 2.99 7.46 -3.52
CA ARG A 49 3.69 8.52 -2.80
C ARG A 49 2.93 8.94 -1.54
N ALA A 50 1.60 9.10 -1.63
CA ALA A 50 0.77 9.43 -0.48
C ALA A 50 0.81 8.34 0.60
N THR A 51 0.86 7.08 0.20
CA THR A 51 1.00 5.94 1.12
C THR A 51 2.25 6.09 1.98
N PHE A 52 3.41 6.30 1.36
CA PHE A 52 4.69 6.42 2.09
C PHE A 52 4.97 7.80 2.68
N ALA A 53 4.22 8.84 2.29
CA ALA A 53 4.19 10.13 3.00
C ALA A 53 3.34 10.07 4.27
N SER A 54 2.44 9.09 4.37
CA SER A 54 1.71 8.77 5.60
C SER A 54 2.57 7.94 6.55
N PRO A 55 2.09 7.64 7.76
CA PRO A 55 2.78 6.71 8.66
C PRO A 55 2.80 5.24 8.21
N ILE A 56 2.08 4.87 7.14
CA ILE A 56 2.04 3.52 6.57
C ILE A 56 3.39 3.20 5.92
N ASN A 57 3.89 1.98 6.13
CA ASN A 57 5.14 1.51 5.53
C ASN A 57 5.01 0.13 4.85
N PHE A 58 3.78 -0.30 4.57
CA PHE A 58 3.52 -1.62 3.99
C PHE A 58 2.64 -1.50 2.75
N LEU A 59 3.18 -1.98 1.63
CA LEU A 59 2.53 -2.09 0.33
C LEU A 59 2.73 -3.50 -0.21
N ASP A 60 1.64 -4.11 -0.67
CA ASP A 60 1.62 -5.44 -1.27
C ASP A 60 1.35 -5.34 -2.76
N THR A 61 2.07 -6.11 -3.57
CA THR A 61 1.94 -6.12 -5.02
C THR A 61 2.36 -7.48 -5.57
N ALA A 62 2.07 -7.72 -6.84
CA ALA A 62 2.40 -8.96 -7.53
C ALA A 62 3.05 -8.66 -8.88
N ALA A 63 3.92 -9.58 -9.32
CA ALA A 63 4.35 -9.59 -10.72
C ALA A 63 3.17 -9.96 -11.63
N ILE A 64 3.24 -9.47 -12.86
CA ILE A 64 2.38 -9.87 -13.99
C ILE A 64 2.74 -11.27 -14.49
#